data_AF-A0A150RU53-F1
#
_entry.id   AF-A0A150RU53-F1
#
_cell.length_a   1.000
_cell.length_b   1.000
_cell.length_c   1.000
_cell.angle_alpha   90.00
_cell.angle_beta   90.00
_cell.angle_gamma   90.00
#
_symmetry.space_group_name_H-M   'P 1'
#
loop_
_entity.id
_entity.type
_entity.pdbx_description
1 polymer ?
#
loop_
_entity_poly.entity_id
_entity_poly.type
_entity_poly.pdbx_seq_one_letter_code
_entity_poly.pdbx_strand_id
1 'polypeptide(L)' 'MDKKILAATLLQALAVAQREGRVETLETLVEKLRVRRRDIRGTLTVLHRQGMVDVLRMRLTLSGFAIGSALIGKTLPAL' A
#
# COMPACT_ATOMS: atom_id res chain seq x y z
N MET A 1 -13.73 -1.13 -8.75
CA MET A 1 -12.68 -0.50 -7.93
C MET A 1 -11.61 0.07 -8.84
N ASP A 2 -11.29 1.34 -8.68
CA ASP A 2 -10.21 2.00 -9.42
C ASP A 2 -8.84 1.54 -8.89
N LYS A 3 -8.00 1.03 -9.79
CA LYS A 3 -6.65 0.53 -9.44
C LYS A 3 -5.74 1.65 -8.95
N LYS A 4 -5.93 2.89 -9.41
CA LYS A 4 -5.14 4.04 -8.95
C LYS A 4 -5.49 4.42 -7.52
N ILE A 5 -6.77 4.37 -7.17
CA ILE A 5 -7.23 4.61 -5.80
C ILE A 5 -6.68 3.53 -4.88
N LEU A 6 -6.81 2.24 -5.25
CA LEU A 6 -6.23 1.15 -4.44
C LEU A 6 -4.71 1.29 -4.28
N ALA A 7 -3.98 1.64 -5.34
CA ALA A 7 -2.54 1.84 -5.27
C ALA A 7 -2.16 2.97 -4.29
N ALA A 8 -2.84 4.11 -4.38
CA ALA A 8 -2.65 5.24 -3.47
C ALA A 8 -2.95 4.85 -2.01
N THR A 9 -4.06 4.15 -1.78
CA THR A 9 -4.45 3.70 -0.44
C THR A 9 -3.47 2.69 0.14
N LEU A 10 -2.95 1.76 -0.68
CA LEU A 10 -1.92 0.81 -0.25
C LEU A 10 -0.60 1.50 0.10
N LEU A 11 -0.14 2.44 -0.73
CA LEU A 11 1.09 3.21 -0.44
C LEU A 11 0.95 4.02 0.86
N GLN A 12 -0.20 4.68 1.07
CA GLN A 12 -0.47 5.40 2.30
C GLN A 12 -0.50 4.46 3.52
N ALA A 13 -1.22 3.33 3.43
CA ALA A 13 -1.35 2.37 4.53
C ALA A 13 0.00 1.76 4.93
N LEU A 14 0.83 1.38 3.94
CA LEU A 14 2.18 0.86 4.17
C LEU A 14 3.12 1.93 4.74
N ALA A 15 3.00 3.19 4.31
CA ALA A 15 3.81 4.29 4.82
C ALA A 15 3.50 4.57 6.30
N VAL A 16 2.22 4.57 6.68
CA VAL A 16 1.79 4.70 8.07
C VAL A 16 2.38 3.58 8.92
N ALA A 17 2.24 2.33 8.49
CA ALA A 17 2.78 1.18 9.23
C ALA A 17 4.30 1.26 9.38
N GLN A 18 5.02 1.53 8.30
CA GLN A 18 6.47 1.63 8.31
C GLN A 18 6.98 2.79 9.19
N ARG A 19 6.27 3.94 9.20
CA ARG A 19 6.57 5.07 10.09
C ARG A 19 6.41 4.70 11.58
N GLU A 20 5.46 3.83 11.88
CA GLU A 20 5.19 3.31 13.23
C GLU A 20 6.05 2.10 13.60
N GLY A 21 6.97 1.67 12.73
CA GLY A 21 7.80 0.48 12.96
C GLY A 21 7.02 -0.84 12.85
N ARG A 22 5.80 -0.82 12.31
CA ARG A 22 4.98 -2.00 12.05
C ARG A 22 5.21 -2.52 10.63
N VAL A 23 4.94 -3.81 10.43
CA VAL A 23 4.93 -4.45 9.12
C VAL A 23 3.52 -4.91 8.83
N GLU A 24 3.02 -4.57 7.65
CA GLU A 24 1.72 -5.07 7.16
C GLU A 24 1.95 -6.35 6.33
N THR A 25 1.02 -7.28 6.40
CA THR A 25 1.00 -8.47 5.53
C THR A 25 -0.13 -8.36 4.51
N LEU A 26 -0.20 -9.30 3.58
CA LEU A 26 -1.32 -9.36 2.65
C LEU A 26 -2.65 -9.55 3.40
N GLU A 27 -2.65 -10.38 4.45
CA GLU A 27 -3.79 -10.64 5.32
C GLU A 27 -4.23 -9.37 6.06
N THR A 28 -3.30 -8.66 6.73
CA THR A 28 -3.66 -7.44 7.48
C THR A 28 -4.20 -6.35 6.57
N LEU A 29 -3.66 -6.23 5.35
CA LEU A 29 -4.17 -5.29 4.34
C LEU A 29 -5.58 -5.67 3.85
N VAL A 30 -5.87 -6.96 3.68
CA VAL A 30 -7.22 -7.44 3.31
C VAL A 30 -8.23 -7.08 4.40
N GLU A 31 -7.90 -7.36 5.65
CA GLU A 31 -8.78 -7.07 6.79
C GLU A 31 -9.01 -5.57 6.95
N LYS A 32 -7.92 -4.79 6.88
CA LYS A 32 -7.93 -3.34 7.07
C LYS A 32 -8.70 -2.62 5.95
N LEU A 33 -8.46 -3.00 4.69
CA LEU A 33 -9.05 -2.32 3.55
C LEU A 33 -10.38 -2.92 3.11
N ARG A 34 -10.75 -4.11 3.62
CA ARG A 34 -11.93 -4.88 3.20
C ARG A 34 -12.01 -5.10 1.69
N VAL A 35 -10.85 -5.18 1.04
CA VAL A 35 -10.71 -5.43 -0.40
C VAL A 35 -10.31 -6.89 -0.63
N ARG A 36 -10.77 -7.47 -1.75
CA ARG A 36 -10.43 -8.85 -2.12
C ARG A 36 -8.91 -9.04 -2.19
N ARG A 37 -8.42 -10.13 -1.57
CA ARG A 37 -6.99 -10.54 -1.56
C ARG A 37 -6.35 -10.51 -2.95
N ARG A 38 -7.08 -10.94 -3.98
CA ARG A 38 -6.58 -10.96 -5.37
C ARG A 38 -6.21 -9.57 -5.86
N ASP A 39 -7.01 -8.55 -5.55
CA ASP A 39 -6.82 -7.20 -6.05
C ASP A 39 -5.69 -6.48 -5.31
N ILE A 40 -5.59 -6.69 -3.99
CA ILE A 40 -4.44 -6.21 -3.20
C ILE A 40 -3.15 -6.84 -3.73
N ARG A 41 -3.11 -8.17 -3.88
CA ARG A 41 -1.93 -8.87 -4.40
C ARG A 41 -1.54 -8.39 -5.80
N GLY A 42 -2.53 -8.24 -6.69
CA GLY A 42 -2.30 -7.74 -8.04
C GLY A 42 -1.71 -6.33 -8.04
N THR A 43 -2.23 -5.44 -7.20
CA THR A 43 -1.77 -4.05 -7.10
C THR A 43 -0.38 -3.97 -6.47
N LEU A 44 -0.11 -4.72 -5.41
CA LEU A 44 1.23 -4.84 -4.81
C LEU A 44 2.26 -5.34 -5.82
N THR A 45 1.89 -6.30 -6.67
CA THR A 45 2.76 -6.80 -7.75
C THR A 45 3.11 -5.70 -8.76
N VAL A 46 2.14 -4.85 -9.12
CA VAL A 46 2.40 -3.70 -10.01
C VAL A 46 3.31 -2.68 -9.34
N LEU A 47 3.03 -2.31 -8.09
CA LEU A 47 3.87 -1.39 -7.30
C LEU A 47 5.30 -1.92 -7.11
N HIS A 48 5.47 -3.23 -6.98
CA HIS A 48 6.78 -3.86 -6.93
C HIS A 48 7.58 -3.70 -8.21
N ARG A 49 6.94 -3.98 -9.35
CA ARG A 49 7.57 -3.79 -10.67
C ARG A 49 7.92 -2.32 -10.95
N GLN A 50 7.18 -1.39 -10.35
CA GLN A 50 7.46 0.04 -10.40
C GLN A 50 8.53 0.50 -9.39
N GLY A 51 9.10 -0.41 -8.60
CA GLY A 51 10.12 -0.10 -7.61
C GLY A 51 9.61 0.71 -6.41
N MET A 52 8.30 0.67 -6.11
CA MET A 52 7.70 1.38 -4.97
C MET A 52 7.58 0.51 -3.73
N VAL A 53 7.40 -0.80 -3.90
CA VAL A 53 7.25 -1.76 -2.80
C VAL A 53 8.19 -2.93 -3.03
N ASP A 54 8.95 -3.35 -2.02
CA ASP A 54 9.53 -4.69 -1.97
C ASP A 54 8.49 -5.63 -1.38
N VAL A 55 7.81 -6.42 -2.22
CA VAL A 55 6.73 -7.32 -1.78
C VAL A 55 7.24 -8.55 -1.06
N LEU A 56 8.51 -8.94 -1.25
CA LEU A 56 9.10 -10.05 -0.50
C LEU A 56 9.32 -9.66 0.96
N ARG A 57 9.62 -8.38 1.20
CA ARG A 57 9.80 -7.81 2.53
C ARG A 57 8.57 -7.09 3.07
N MET A 58 7.54 -6.89 2.24
CA MET A 58 6.39 -6.04 2.53
C MET A 58 6.78 -4.65 3.05
N ARG A 59 7.79 -4.03 2.41
CA ARG A 59 8.29 -2.70 2.77
C ARG A 59 8.26 -1.76 1.59
N LEU A 60 8.07 -0.48 1.86
CA LEU A 60 8.22 0.55 0.84
C LEU A 60 9.70 0.78 0.56
N THR A 61 10.02 0.99 -0.72
CA THR A 61 11.30 1.58 -1.11
C THR A 61 11.30 3.07 -0.73
N LEU A 62 12.44 3.75 -0.88
CA LEU A 62 12.51 5.19 -0.58
C LEU A 62 11.46 6.00 -1.37
N SER A 63 11.30 5.70 -2.67
CA SER A 63 10.33 6.39 -3.54
C SER A 63 8.89 6.07 -3.14
N GLY A 64 8.56 4.81 -2.89
CA GLY A 64 7.23 4.42 -2.43
C GLY A 64 6.89 5.03 -1.08
N PHE A 65 7.87 5.12 -0.18
CA PHE A 65 7.70 5.74 1.14
C PHE A 65 7.47 7.24 1.04
N ALA A 66 8.21 7.95 0.20
CA ALA A 66 8.01 9.38 -0.02
C ALA A 66 6.61 9.68 -0.57
N ILE A 67 6.16 8.92 -1.59
CA ILE A 67 4.82 9.07 -2.17
C ILE A 67 3.74 8.73 -1.15
N GLY A 68 3.83 7.56 -0.50
CA GLY A 68 2.86 7.15 0.52
C GLY A 68 2.78 8.12 1.68
N SER A 69 3.91 8.68 2.12
CA SER A 69 3.96 9.68 3.19
C SER A 69 3.29 10.99 2.79
N ALA A 70 3.44 11.44 1.54
CA ALA A 70 2.78 12.64 1.03
C ALA A 70 1.25 12.50 0.94
N LEU A 71 0.73 11.28 1.05
CA LEU A 71 -0.70 10.99 1.12
C LEU A 71 -1.21 10.92 2.57
N ILE A 72 -0.35 10.80 3.58
CA ILE A 72 -0.80 10.71 4.98
C ILE A 72 -1.59 11.97 5.37
N GLY A 73 -2.76 11.76 6.00
CA GLY A 73 -3.67 12.85 6.38
C GLY A 73 -4.57 13.35 5.24
N LYS A 74 -4.39 12.86 4.01
CA LYS A 74 -5.33 13.13 2.91
C LYS A 74 -6.47 12.11 2.91
N THR A 75 -7.68 12.61 2.75
CA THR A 75 -8.86 11.76 2.49
C THR A 75 -8.77 11.22 1.08
N LEU A 76 -8.57 9.90 0.97
CA LEU A 76 -8.60 9.21 -0.32
C LEU A 76 -10.03 8.78 -0.66
N PRO A 77 -10.39 8.67 -1.95
CA PRO A 77 -11.69 8.13 -2.36
C PRO A 77 -11.92 6.72 -1.82
N ALA A 78 -13.19 6.35 -1.64
CA ALA A 78 -13.57 5.01 -1.18
C ALA A 78 -13.16 3.92 -2.20
N LEU A 79 -12.86 2.72 -1.67
CA LEU A 79 -12.41 1.55 -2.43
C LEU A 79 -13.57 0.70 -2.98
#